data_AF-A0A4V2SNK9-F1
#
_entry.id   AF-A0A4V2SNK9-F1
#
_cell.length_a   1.000
_cell.length_b   1.000
_cell.length_c   1.000
_cell.angle_alpha   90.00
_cell.angle_beta   90.00
_cell.angle_gamma   90.00
#
_symmetry.space_group_name_H-M   'P 1'
#
loop_
_entity.id
_entity.type
_entity.pdbx_description
1 polymer ?
#
loop_
_entity_poly.entity_id
_entity_poly.type
_entity_poly.pdbx_seq_one_letter_code
_entity_poly.pdbx_strand_id
1 'polypeptide(L)' 'MSKEKFTNRLVNEKSPYLLQHSENPVNWYAWGDEAFAKAKAENKPVFLSIGYS' A
#
# COMPACT_ATOMS: atom_id res chain seq x y z
N MET A 1 0.88 -20.00 16.07
CA MET A 1 -0.19 -19.18 15.44
C MET A 1 0.28 -18.86 14.03
N SER A 2 -0.43 -19.31 13.00
CA SER A 2 -0.14 -18.93 11.62
C SER A 2 -0.37 -17.42 11.47
N LYS A 3 0.66 -16.66 11.09
CA LYS A 3 0.50 -15.26 10.67
C LYS A 3 -0.42 -15.27 9.45
N GLU A 4 -1.60 -14.65 9.54
CA GLU A 4 -2.39 -14.41 8.34
C GLU A 4 -1.53 -13.62 7.35
N LYS A 5 -1.37 -14.17 6.14
CA LYS A 5 -0.69 -13.49 5.05
C LYS A 5 -1.65 -12.46 4.45
N PHE A 6 -1.59 -11.23 4.94
CA PHE A 6 -2.25 -10.10 4.30
C PHE A 6 -1.48 -9.75 3.03
N THR A 7 -2.13 -9.72 1.87
CA THR A 7 -1.50 -9.23 0.63
C THR A 7 -2.22 -7.95 0.20
N ASN A 8 -1.48 -6.85 0.10
CA ASN A 8 -1.99 -5.57 -0.38
C ASN A 8 -1.63 -5.34 -1.86
N ARG A 9 -2.02 -4.19 -2.40
CA ARG A 9 -1.89 -3.87 -3.84
C ARG A 9 -0.44 -3.81 -4.33
N LEU A 10 0.52 -3.58 -3.43
CA LEU A 10 1.93 -3.46 -3.80
C LEU A 10 2.51 -4.76 -4.37
N VAL A 11 1.81 -5.91 -4.25
CA VAL A 11 2.20 -7.17 -4.89
C VAL A 11 2.32 -7.06 -6.41
N ASN A 12 1.65 -6.08 -7.03
CA ASN A 12 1.68 -5.85 -8.48
C ASN A 12 2.76 -4.84 -8.92
N GLU A 13 3.49 -4.24 -7.99
CA GLU A 13 4.53 -3.27 -8.30
C GLU A 13 5.82 -3.95 -8.78
N LYS A 14 6.60 -3.23 -9.58
CA LYS A 14 7.90 -3.72 -10.06
C LYS A 14 9.06 -3.41 -9.10
N SER A 15 8.88 -2.41 -8.23
CA SER A 15 9.92 -1.96 -7.31
C SER A 15 10.17 -3.02 -6.23
N PRO A 16 11.40 -3.52 -6.06
CA PRO A 16 11.74 -4.45 -4.98
C PRO A 16 11.40 -3.88 -3.61
N TYR A 17 11.61 -2.58 -3.41
CA TYR A 17 11.28 -1.89 -2.17
C TYR A 17 9.76 -1.95 -1.86
N LEU A 18 8.91 -1.71 -2.85
CA LEU A 18 7.45 -1.78 -2.66
C LEU A 18 6.98 -3.21 -2.46
N LEU A 19 7.55 -4.18 -3.19
CA LEU A 19 7.22 -5.60 -3.06
C LEU A 19 7.52 -6.14 -1.66
N GLN A 20 8.58 -5.68 -1.00
CA GLN A 20 8.88 -6.04 0.40
C GLN A 20 7.77 -5.61 1.38
N HIS A 21 6.95 -4.62 1.02
CA HIS A 21 5.84 -4.13 1.83
C HIS A 21 4.47 -4.71 1.40
N SER A 22 4.43 -5.61 0.41
CA SER A 22 3.20 -6.19 -0.11
C SER A 22 2.49 -7.13 0.87
N GLU A 23 3.24 -7.78 1.77
CA GLU A 23 2.67 -8.67 2.80
C GLU A 23 2.36 -7.95 4.14
N ASN A 24 2.52 -6.62 4.20
CA ASN A 24 2.24 -5.86 5.41
C ASN A 24 0.72 -5.78 5.66
N PRO A 25 0.28 -5.77 6.94
CA PRO A 25 -1.13 -5.69 7.30
C PRO A 25 -1.78 -4.34 6.95
N VAL A 26 -0.96 -3.31 6.71
CA VAL A 26 -1.44 -2.03 6.19
C VAL A 26 -1.81 -2.22 4.72
N ASN A 27 -3.03 -1.83 4.35
CA ASN A 27 -3.54 -1.91 2.99
C ASN A 27 -2.94 -0.80 2.11
N TRP A 28 -1.65 -0.91 1.82
CA TRP A 28 -0.91 0.07 1.02
C TRP A 28 -1.44 0.18 -0.41
N TYR A 29 -1.33 1.40 -0.94
CA TYR A 29 -1.54 1.74 -2.34
C TYR A 29 -0.22 2.29 -2.86
N ALA A 30 0.11 1.99 -4.12
CA ALA A 30 1.13 2.74 -4.83
C ALA A 30 0.66 4.19 -5.05
N TRP A 31 1.60 5.09 -5.33
CA TRP A 31 1.26 6.46 -5.67
C TRP A 31 0.47 6.51 -6.97
N GLY A 32 -0.73 7.10 -6.94
CA GLY A 32 -1.59 7.24 -8.12
C GLY A 32 -3.02 7.65 -7.77
N ASP A 33 -3.82 7.88 -8.81
CA ASP A 33 -5.17 8.44 -8.70
C ASP A 33 -6.12 7.58 -7.86
N GLU A 34 -5.96 6.24 -7.87
CA GLU A 34 -6.80 5.31 -7.10
C GLU A 34 -6.76 5.64 -5.59
N ALA A 35 -5.56 5.93 -5.05
CA ALA A 35 -5.38 6.22 -3.64
C ALA A 35 -6.11 7.51 -3.23
N PHE A 36 -6.00 8.55 -4.06
CA PHE A 36 -6.64 9.85 -3.81
C PHE A 36 -8.16 9.79 -4.04
N ALA A 37 -8.61 9.08 -5.07
CA ALA A 37 -10.04 8.88 -5.33
C ALA A 37 -10.71 8.17 -4.15
N LYS A 38 -10.06 7.14 -3.60
CA LYS A 38 -10.54 6.44 -2.40
C LYS A 38 -10.54 7.34 -1.17
N ALA A 39 -9.46 8.08 -0.93
CA ALA A 39 -9.36 9.01 0.20
C ALA A 39 -10.49 10.06 0.17
N LYS A 40 -10.79 10.61 -1.01
CA LYS A 40 -11.89 11.57 -1.22
C LYS A 40 -13.26 10.92 -1.00
N ALA A 41 -13.49 9.73 -1.55
CA ALA A 41 -14.76 9.03 -1.43
C ALA A 41 -15.06 8.62 0.03
N GLU A 42 -14.05 8.21 0.78
CA GLU A 42 -14.19 7.82 2.19
C GLU A 42 -14.05 8.98 3.17
N ASN A 43 -13.78 10.20 2.68
CA ASN A 43 -13.47 11.37 3.51
C ASN A 43 -12.38 11.09 4.56
N LYS A 44 -11.27 10.49 4.12
CA LYS A 44 -10.12 10.15 4.97
C LYS A 44 -8.84 10.85 4.46
N PRO A 45 -7.93 11.25 5.37
CA PRO A 45 -6.64 11.78 4.97
C PRO A 45 -5.76 10.71 4.32
N VAL A 46 -4.79 11.15 3.51
CA VAL A 46 -3.76 10.28 2.93
C VAL A 46 -2.54 10.26 3.86
N PHE A 47 -2.12 9.07 4.28
CA PHE A 47 -0.83 8.87 4.93
C PHE A 47 0.21 8.51 3.85
N LEU A 48 1.14 9.43 3.58
CA LEU A 48 2.19 9.25 2.58
C LEU A 48 3.49 8.82 3.26
N SER A 49 4.00 7.65 2.87
CA SER A 49 5.31 7.14 3.27
C SER A 49 6.23 7.10 2.05
N ILE A 50 7.42 7.70 2.15
CA ILE A 50 8.43 7.72 1.10
C ILE A 50 9.70 7.13 1.68
N GLY A 51 10.28 6.15 0.98
CA GLY A 51 11.55 5.54 1.35
C GLY A 51 12.50 5.50 0.16
N TYR A 52 13.75 5.26 0.49
CA TYR A 52 14.83 4.99 -0.45
C TYR A 52 15.45 3.63 -0.10
N SER A 53 16.08 2.99 -1.07
CA SER A 53 16.86 1.76 -0.88
C SER A 53 18.34 2.05 -0.86
#